data_AF-A0A959Z2X0-F1
#
_entry.id   AF-A0A959Z2X0-F1
#
_cell.length_a   1.000
_cell.length_b   1.000
_cell.length_c   1.000
_cell.angle_alpha   90.00
_cell.angle_beta   90.00
_cell.angle_gamma   90.00
#
_symmetry.space_group_name_H-M   'P 1'
#
loop_
_entity.id
_entity.type
_entity.pdbx_description
1 polymer ?
#
loop_
_entity_poly.entity_id
_entity_poly.type
_entity_poly.pdbx_seq_one_letter_code
_entity_poly.pdbx_strand_id
1 'polypeptide(L)' 'HYNFAKHGVPCIFYFSGVHEDYHQVGDEEHKIRYDLLRQRTLLVFHTAWELANRPGRVKVDVGVGEDGP' A
#
# COMPACT_ATOMS: atom_id res chain seq x y z
N HIS A 1 -4.13 -2.32 -5.94
CA HIS A 1 -2.90 -1.56 -6.23
C HIS A 1 -2.45 -1.71 -7.68
N TYR A 2 -2.25 -2.93 -8.19
CA TYR A 2 -1.81 -3.17 -9.58
C TYR A 2 -2.57 -2.38 -10.67
N ASN A 3 -3.91 -2.44 -10.67
CA ASN A 3 -4.70 -1.72 -11.69
C ASN A 3 -4.52 -0.19 -11.63
N PHE A 4 -4.24 0.39 -10.46
CA PHE A 4 -3.92 1.82 -10.35
C PHE A 4 -2.55 2.11 -10.98
N ALA A 5 -1.54 1.32 -10.63
CA ALA A 5 -0.20 1.45 -11.20
C ALA A 5 -0.21 1.30 -12.73
N LYS A 6 -0.94 0.32 -13.27
CA LYS A 6 -1.10 0.09 -14.72
C LYS A 6 -1.63 1.32 -15.46
N HIS A 7 -2.44 2.15 -14.80
CA HIS A 7 -3.02 3.36 -15.38
C HIS A 7 -2.31 4.66 -14.92
N GLY A 8 -1.06 4.55 -14.45
CA GLY A 8 -0.26 5.72 -14.05
C GLY A 8 -0.76 6.43 -12.80
N VAL A 9 -1.68 5.81 -12.04
CA VAL A 9 -2.16 6.36 -10.76
C VAL A 9 -1.18 5.95 -9.67
N PRO A 10 -0.57 6.91 -8.93
CA PRO A 10 0.37 6.57 -7.87
C PRO A 10 -0.33 5.77 -6.79
N CYS A 11 0.30 4.67 -6.38
CA CYS A 11 -0.25 3.77 -5.37
C CYS A 11 0.86 3.20 -4.49
N ILE A 12 0.51 2.90 -3.24
CA ILE A 12 1.38 2.23 -2.26
C ILE A 12 0.60 1.04 -1.72
N PHE A 13 1.24 -0.12 -1.57
CA PHE A 13 0.64 -1.30 -0.95
C PHE A 13 1.42 -1.68 0.31
N TYR A 14 0.76 -1.64 1.47
CA TYR A 14 1.34 -2.09 2.73
C TYR A 14 1.07 -3.58 2.92
N PHE A 15 2.12 -4.39 2.93
CA PHE A 15 2.00 -5.84 3.04
C PHE A 15 3.08 -6.38 3.96
N SER A 16 2.71 -7.32 4.85
CA SER A 16 3.65 -7.96 5.78
C SER A 16 4.23 -9.27 5.23
N GLY A 17 3.98 -9.59 3.96
CA GLY A 17 4.33 -10.88 3.38
C GLY A 17 3.22 -11.92 3.57
N VAL A 18 3.44 -13.11 3.00
CA VAL A 18 2.64 -14.30 3.29
C VAL A 18 3.08 -14.91 4.63
N HIS A 19 2.24 -15.75 5.22
CA HIS A 19 2.49 -16.49 6.46
C HIS A 19 2.02 -17.93 6.32
N GLU A 20 2.36 -18.78 7.29
CA GLU A 20 2.07 -20.22 7.30
C GLU A 20 0.59 -20.52 7.05
N ASP A 21 -0.30 -19.72 7.65
CA ASP A 21 -1.74 -19.89 7.51
C ASP A 21 -2.39 -19.09 6.36
N TYR A 22 -1.61 -18.50 5.45
CA TYR A 22 -2.15 -17.63 4.39
C TYR A 22 -3.11 -18.41 3.45
N HIS A 23 -4.34 -17.90 3.25
CA HIS A 23 -5.46 -18.60 2.58
C HIS A 23 -5.85 -19.94 3.21
N GLN A 24 -5.51 -20.18 4.47
CA GLN A 24 -5.89 -21.38 5.20
C GLN A 24 -6.88 -21.06 6.32
N VAL A 25 -7.53 -22.10 6.85
CA VAL A 25 -8.50 -21.98 7.95
C VAL A 25 -7.86 -21.48 9.26
N GLY A 26 -6.54 -21.64 9.40
CA GLY A 26 -5.79 -21.22 10.59
C GLY A 26 -5.44 -19.73 10.63
N ASP A 27 -5.87 -18.91 9.66
CA ASP A 27 -5.67 -17.45 9.66
C ASP A 27 -6.64 -16.79 10.64
N GLU A 28 -6.31 -16.91 11.93
CA GLU A 28 -7.17 -16.52 13.05
C GLU A 28 -6.68 -15.25 13.77
N GLU A 29 -7.61 -14.51 14.38
CA GLU A 29 -7.37 -13.20 14.98
C GLU A 29 -6.39 -13.21 16.15
N HIS A 30 -6.30 -14.33 16.88
CA HIS A 30 -5.39 -14.47 18.01
C HIS A 30 -3.91 -14.52 17.58
N LYS A 31 -3.63 -14.76 16.28
CA LYS A 31 -2.29 -14.74 15.69
C LYS A 31 -1.84 -13.34 15.27
N ILE A 32 -2.71 -12.34 15.37
CA ILE A 32 -2.40 -10.95 15.03
C ILE A 32 -1.40 -10.37 16.04
N ARG A 33 -0.30 -9.81 15.52
CA ARG A 33 0.66 -9.02 16.32
C ARG A 33 0.12 -7.59 16.51
N TYR A 34 -0.74 -7.38 17.51
CA TYR A 34 -1.47 -6.13 17.70
C TYR A 34 -0.59 -4.89 17.89
N ASP A 35 0.57 -5.00 18.54
CA ASP A 35 1.51 -3.88 18.66
C ASP A 35 2.01 -3.39 17.29
N LEU A 36 2.35 -4.35 16.42
CA LEU A 36 2.78 -4.04 15.05
C LEU A 36 1.60 -3.57 14.19
N LEU A 37 0.40 -4.12 14.40
CA LEU A 37 -0.82 -3.64 13.75
C LEU A 37 -1.01 -2.15 14.06
N ARG A 38 -0.97 -1.76 15.34
CA ARG A 38 -1.10 -0.35 15.77
C ARG A 38 -0.06 0.54 15.09
N GLN A 39 1.20 0.14 15.10
CA GLN A 39 2.28 0.92 14.46
C GLN A 39 2.03 1.11 12.96
N ARG A 40 1.59 0.06 12.26
CA ARG A 40 1.26 0.12 10.83
C ARG A 40 0.04 0.99 10.57
N THR A 41 -1.00 0.89 11.40
CA THR A 41 -2.19 1.74 11.29
C THR A 41 -1.83 3.22 11.42
N LEU A 42 -0.98 3.57 12.40
CA LEU A 42 -0.49 4.95 12.55
C LEU A 42 0.33 5.41 11.34
N LEU A 43 1.21 4.56 10.81
CA LEU A 43 1.95 4.86 9.58
C LEU A 43 1.01 5.15 8.41
N VAL A 44 0.05 4.26 8.14
CA VAL A 44 -0.93 4.44 7.05
C VAL A 44 -1.74 5.71 7.24
N PHE A 45 -2.19 5.98 8.48
CA PHE A 45 -2.91 7.21 8.81
C PHE A 45 -2.08 8.46 8.53
N HIS A 46 -0.84 8.52 9.02
CA HIS A 46 0.03 9.67 8.80
C HIS A 46 0.38 9.88 7.32
N THR A 47 0.60 8.79 6.57
CA THR A 47 0.80 8.88 5.12
C THR A 47 -0.44 9.45 4.42
N ALA A 48 -1.63 8.94 4.73
CA ALA A 48 -2.87 9.45 4.14
C ALA A 48 -3.14 10.91 4.53
N TRP A 49 -2.89 11.27 5.79
CA TRP A 49 -3.06 12.61 6.31
C TRP A 49 -2.15 13.63 5.62
N GLU A 50 -0.87 13.30 5.46
CA GLU A 50 0.07 14.15 4.72
C GLU A 50 -0.38 14.33 3.27
N LEU A 51 -0.70 13.22 2.59
CA LEU A 51 -1.08 13.24 1.17
C LEU A 51 -2.40 14.00 0.91
N ALA A 52 -3.34 13.97 1.85
CA ALA A 52 -4.61 14.68 1.73
C ALA A 52 -4.47 16.20 1.92
N ASN A 53 -3.47 16.64 2.70
CA ASN A 53 -3.33 18.04 3.11
C ASN A 53 -2.17 18.79 2.42
N ARG A 54 -1.32 18.10 1.67
CA ARG A 54 -0.25 18.75 0.90
C ARG A 54 -0.80 19.58 -0.28
N PRO A 55 -0.14 20.69 -0.66
CA PRO A 55 -0.65 21.61 -1.69
C PRO A 55 -0.64 21.06 -3.12
N GLY A 56 0.16 20.02 -3.38
CA GLY A 56 0.33 19.47 -4.73
C GLY A 56 0.13 17.96 -4.76
N ARG A 57 -0.30 17.42 -5.89
CA ARG A 57 -0.43 15.97 -6.09
C ARG A 57 0.93 15.28 -6.00
N VAL A 58 0.91 13.97 -5.75
CA VAL A 58 2.09 13.11 -5.89
C VAL A 58 2.59 13.19 -7.33
N LYS A 59 3.87 13.52 -7.50
CA LYS A 59 4.52 13.49 -8.81
C LYS A 59 4.81 12.05 -9.18
N VAL A 60 4.38 11.65 -10.37
CA VAL A 60 4.64 10.32 -10.92
C VAL A 60 5.79 10.47 -11.90
N ASP A 61 6.85 9.69 -11.72
CA ASP A 61 7.91 9.54 -12.72
C ASP A 61 7.63 8.26 -13.51
N VAL A 62 6.77 8.39 -14.52
CA VAL A 62 6.62 7.37 -15.55
C VAL A 62 7.53 7.78 -16.69
N GLY A 63 8.62 7.03 -16.91
CA GLY A 63 9.39 7.18 -18.12
C GLY A 63 8.45 7.14 -19.32
N VAL A 64 8.64 8.02 -20.30
CA VAL A 64 7.96 7.93 -21.59
C VAL A 64 8.27 6.53 -22.11
N GLY A 65 7.29 5.63 -22.07
CA GLY A 65 7.48 4.29 -22.61
C GLY A 65 7.84 4.39 -24.09
N GLU A 66 8.82 3.61 -24.53
CA GLU A 66 9.26 3.47 -25.92
C GLU A 66 8.22 2.80 -26.84
N ASP A 67 6.92 2.97 -26.56
CA ASP A 67 5.83 2.30 -27.30
C ASP A 67 4.73 3.28 -27.73
N GLY A 68 5.10 4.24 -28.57
CA GLY A 68 4.11 4.87 -29.43
C GLY A 68 4.72 5.74 -30.51
N PRO A 69 4.10 5.77 -31.72
CA PRO A 69 3.95 4.61 -32.62
C PRO A 69 5.29 3.94 -32.99
#